data_AF-A0A5M8FPI6-F1
#
_entry.id   AF-A0A5M8FPI6-F1
#
_cell.length_a   1.000
_cell.length_b   1.000
_cell.length_c   1.000
_cell.angle_alpha   90.00
_cell.angle_beta   90.00
_cell.angle_gamma   90.00
#
_symmetry.space_group_name_H-M   'P 1'
#
loop_
_entity.id
_entity.type
_entity.pdbx_description
1 polymer ?
#
loop_
_entity_poly.entity_id
_entity_poly.type
_entity_poly.pdbx_seq_one_letter_code
_entity_poly.pdbx_strand_id
1 'polypeptide(L)'
;MVEIKHKDTGEVLATLETDSLVGADLRDMRLNGADLRGADLSDANLEFSDLVGADLSGARLCGAILLSAHLNEADLSGADLSRVRAGSERPAVAAVLTGADLRQATLVGADLRKAEIRGANLNQANLRAADMRGTDFSGSDLRHVVAPRALFIKANLRETNLGSADLRDCHLNDANLVKAHLHDADLTSAEPDGFTVANLANFEGAELRNARLSNLSAQDANFRNADLTGVDFSNAVLGGAILRGANVADANFQGVELASVTMEFANFSKALNARVPSYKKNLR
;
A
#
# COMPACT_ATOMS: atom_id res chain seq x y z
N MET A 1 -20.46 32.30 7.74
CA MET A 1 -19.24 32.19 8.59
C MET A 1 -19.17 30.78 9.12
N VAL A 2 -18.04 30.11 8.92
CA VAL A 2 -17.78 28.75 9.40
C VAL A 2 -16.77 28.82 10.54
N GLU A 3 -17.05 28.14 11.65
CA GLU A 3 -16.11 27.94 12.75
C GLU A 3 -15.61 26.50 12.72
N ILE A 4 -14.30 26.31 12.71
CA ILE A 4 -13.67 25.01 12.94
C ILE A 4 -13.31 24.95 14.42
N LYS A 5 -13.81 23.93 15.12
CA LYS A 5 -13.67 23.78 16.57
C LYS A 5 -12.80 22.59 16.91
N HIS A 6 -12.15 22.62 18.07
CA HIS A 6 -11.47 21.46 18.61
C HIS A 6 -12.50 20.41 19.10
N LYS A 7 -12.30 19.14 18.77
CA LYS A 7 -13.24 18.03 19.03
C LYS A 7 -13.54 17.80 20.51
N ASP A 8 -12.52 17.96 21.37
CA ASP A 8 -12.68 17.71 22.81
C ASP A 8 -13.06 18.96 23.61
N THR A 9 -12.50 20.13 23.30
CA THR A 9 -12.66 21.35 24.11
C THR A 9 -13.76 22.28 23.59
N GLY A 10 -14.16 22.16 22.31
CA GLY A 10 -15.06 23.08 21.63
C GLY A 10 -14.45 24.46 21.35
N GLU A 11 -13.17 24.67 21.63
CA GLU A 11 -12.45 25.90 21.32
C GLU A 11 -12.47 26.18 19.81
N VAL A 12 -12.72 27.43 19.42
CA VAL A 12 -12.66 27.84 18.01
C VAL A 12 -11.20 27.92 17.59
N LEU A 13 -10.77 27.01 16.72
CA LEU A 13 -9.42 26.94 16.17
C LEU A 13 -9.26 27.91 14.98
N ALA A 14 -10.32 28.05 14.18
CA ALA A 14 -10.36 28.97 13.05
C ALA A 14 -11.78 29.46 12.78
N THR A 15 -11.88 30.70 12.29
CA THR A 15 -13.13 31.30 11.84
C THR A 15 -12.94 31.80 10.41
N LEU A 16 -13.78 31.32 9.49
CA LEU A 16 -13.73 31.69 8.09
C LEU A 16 -14.98 32.48 7.69
N GLU A 17 -14.77 33.59 6.99
CA GLU A 17 -15.83 34.39 6.37
C GLU A 17 -16.33 33.74 5.06
N THR A 18 -16.78 32.49 5.17
CA THR A 18 -17.36 31.68 4.10
C THR A 18 -18.61 30.97 4.63
N ASP A 19 -19.41 30.43 3.71
CA ASP A 19 -20.56 29.58 4.02
C ASP A 19 -20.26 28.09 3.77
N SER A 20 -19.08 27.79 3.23
CA SER A 20 -18.64 26.42 2.94
C SER A 20 -17.12 26.25 3.04
N LEU A 21 -16.68 25.04 3.39
CA LEU A 21 -15.27 24.63 3.36
C LEU A 21 -14.84 24.06 1.99
N VAL A 22 -15.77 23.90 1.04
CA VAL A 22 -15.47 23.48 -0.33
C VAL A 22 -14.58 24.54 -1.00
N GLY A 23 -13.43 24.13 -1.50
CA GLY A 23 -12.45 25.02 -2.12
C GLY A 23 -11.82 26.04 -1.15
N ALA A 24 -12.04 25.90 0.16
CA ALA A 24 -11.55 26.86 1.13
C ALA A 24 -10.02 26.86 1.21
N ASP A 25 -9.45 28.04 1.41
CA ASP A 25 -8.02 28.19 1.70
C ASP A 25 -7.79 28.02 3.20
N LEU A 26 -7.28 26.85 3.57
CA LEU A 26 -6.95 26.43 4.93
C LEU A 26 -5.44 26.23 5.12
N ARG A 27 -4.64 26.85 4.24
CA ARG A 27 -3.19 26.76 4.30
C ARG A 27 -2.63 27.31 5.60
N ASP A 28 -1.57 26.67 6.08
CA ASP A 28 -0.82 27.08 7.29
C ASP A 28 -1.68 27.17 8.58
N MET A 29 -2.92 26.67 8.56
CA MET A 29 -3.83 26.71 9.70
C MET A 29 -3.43 25.71 10.78
N ARG A 30 -3.60 26.09 12.05
CA ARG A 30 -3.46 25.20 13.20
C ARG A 30 -4.82 24.60 13.55
N LEU A 31 -5.03 23.37 13.09
CA LEU A 31 -6.28 22.61 13.21
C LEU A 31 -6.03 21.30 13.99
N ASN A 32 -5.05 21.29 14.88
CA ASN A 32 -4.76 20.14 15.73
C ASN A 32 -6.01 19.78 16.56
N GLY A 33 -6.43 18.52 16.50
CA GLY A 33 -7.64 18.06 17.17
C GLY A 33 -8.95 18.68 16.65
N ALA A 34 -8.96 19.28 15.44
CA ALA A 34 -10.19 19.85 14.88
C ALA A 34 -11.29 18.79 14.69
N ASP A 35 -12.54 19.16 14.96
CA ASP A 35 -13.74 18.44 14.58
C ASP A 35 -14.16 18.85 13.16
N LEU A 36 -13.82 18.01 12.20
CA LEU A 36 -14.14 18.13 10.78
C LEU A 36 -14.93 16.90 10.31
N ARG A 37 -15.63 16.22 11.22
CA ARG A 37 -16.42 15.03 10.93
C ARG A 37 -17.48 15.29 9.89
N GLY A 38 -17.48 14.50 8.83
CA GLY A 38 -18.43 14.62 7.73
C GLY A 38 -18.36 15.96 6.98
N ALA A 39 -17.36 16.80 7.26
CA ALA A 39 -17.24 18.11 6.62
C ALA A 39 -16.98 17.95 5.11
N ASP A 40 -17.53 18.88 4.31
CA ASP A 40 -17.23 18.95 2.89
C ASP A 40 -16.03 19.89 2.66
N LEU A 41 -14.86 19.28 2.53
CA LEU A 41 -13.55 19.88 2.23
C LEU A 41 -13.13 19.59 0.78
N SER A 42 -14.10 19.28 -0.11
CA SER A 42 -13.80 19.00 -1.52
C SER A 42 -13.04 20.19 -2.13
N ASP A 43 -11.96 19.90 -2.85
CA ASP A 43 -11.04 20.88 -3.46
C ASP A 43 -10.41 21.91 -2.49
N ALA A 44 -10.53 21.73 -1.17
CA ALA A 44 -9.92 22.63 -0.19
C ALA A 44 -8.39 22.58 -0.26
N ASN A 45 -7.75 23.71 0.03
CA ASN A 45 -6.31 23.80 0.12
C ASN A 45 -5.86 23.75 1.58
N LEU A 46 -5.31 22.60 1.99
CA LEU A 46 -4.82 22.30 3.33
C LEU A 46 -3.29 22.22 3.36
N GLU A 47 -2.61 22.82 2.38
CA GLU A 47 -1.15 22.81 2.30
C GLU A 47 -0.53 23.42 3.58
N PHE A 48 0.48 22.75 4.15
CA PHE A 48 1.13 23.13 5.42
C PHE A 48 0.23 23.21 6.66
N SER A 49 -1.02 22.74 6.60
CA SER A 49 -1.90 22.74 7.77
C SER A 49 -1.47 21.68 8.81
N ASP A 50 -1.67 22.02 10.08
CA ASP A 50 -1.51 21.10 11.20
C ASP A 50 -2.87 20.50 11.55
N LEU A 51 -3.08 19.23 11.20
CA LEU A 51 -4.29 18.44 11.46
C LEU A 51 -3.99 17.27 12.40
N VAL A 52 -2.94 17.36 13.22
CA VAL A 52 -2.55 16.28 14.13
C VAL A 52 -3.71 15.95 15.06
N GLY A 53 -4.11 14.67 15.08
CA GLY A 53 -5.24 14.18 15.88
C GLY A 53 -6.60 14.75 15.49
N ALA A 54 -6.75 15.45 14.36
CA ALA A 54 -8.05 15.94 13.90
C ALA A 54 -9.00 14.78 13.60
N ASP A 55 -10.29 15.02 13.81
CA ASP A 55 -11.36 14.08 13.43
C ASP A 55 -11.95 14.50 12.09
N LEU A 56 -11.53 13.80 11.04
CA LEU A 56 -11.98 13.93 9.65
C LEU A 56 -12.81 12.70 9.24
N SER A 57 -13.36 11.95 10.20
CA SER A 57 -14.11 10.74 9.91
C SER A 57 -15.33 11.06 9.03
N GLY A 58 -15.48 10.31 7.94
CA GLY A 58 -16.50 10.52 6.91
C GLY A 58 -16.41 11.86 6.14
N ALA A 59 -15.36 12.66 6.31
CA ALA A 59 -15.20 13.92 5.60
C ALA A 59 -15.03 13.70 4.08
N ARG A 60 -15.45 14.68 3.28
CA ARG A 60 -15.25 14.69 1.83
C ARG A 60 -14.05 15.57 1.51
N LEU A 61 -12.96 14.97 1.07
CA LEU A 61 -11.67 15.58 0.72
C LEU A 61 -11.32 15.35 -0.75
N CYS A 62 -12.34 15.05 -1.59
CA CYS A 62 -12.14 14.77 -2.99
C CYS A 62 -11.44 15.97 -3.67
N GLY A 63 -10.31 15.73 -4.32
CA GLY A 63 -9.50 16.76 -4.98
C GLY A 63 -8.73 17.72 -4.05
N ALA A 64 -8.84 17.58 -2.72
CA ALA A 64 -8.16 18.45 -1.78
C ALA A 64 -6.63 18.39 -1.91
N ILE A 65 -5.95 19.48 -1.51
CA ILE A 65 -4.49 19.59 -1.51
C ILE A 65 -3.99 19.44 -0.09
N LEU A 66 -3.23 18.38 0.19
CA LEU A 66 -2.64 18.05 1.50
C LEU A 66 -1.10 18.09 1.47
N LEU A 67 -0.51 18.79 0.51
CA LEU A 67 0.95 18.90 0.41
C LEU A 67 1.52 19.49 1.72
N SER A 68 2.53 18.82 2.28
CA SER A 68 3.13 19.17 3.58
C SER A 68 2.14 19.24 4.77
N ALA A 69 0.92 18.72 4.64
CA ALA A 69 -0.03 18.70 5.75
C ALA A 69 0.38 17.62 6.78
N HIS A 70 0.17 17.92 8.06
CA HIS A 70 0.45 17.00 9.15
C HIS A 70 -0.85 16.38 9.66
N LEU A 71 -1.12 15.13 9.30
CA LEU A 71 -2.29 14.34 9.71
C LEU A 71 -1.92 13.18 10.63
N ASN A 72 -0.83 13.33 11.41
CA ASN A 72 -0.43 12.29 12.36
C ASN A 72 -1.59 11.99 13.32
N GLU A 73 -1.91 10.72 13.50
CA GLU A 73 -2.98 10.24 14.40
C GLU A 73 -4.37 10.82 14.09
N ALA A 74 -4.58 11.42 12.91
CA ALA A 74 -5.88 11.91 12.49
C ALA A 74 -6.83 10.73 12.19
N ASP A 75 -8.12 10.91 12.50
CA ASP A 75 -9.17 9.98 12.10
C ASP A 75 -9.70 10.38 10.72
N LEU A 76 -9.35 9.62 9.69
CA LEU A 76 -9.84 9.71 8.32
C LEU A 76 -10.73 8.51 7.96
N SER A 77 -11.28 7.82 8.95
CA SER A 77 -12.06 6.61 8.72
C SER A 77 -13.30 6.93 7.89
N GLY A 78 -13.52 6.16 6.82
CA GLY A 78 -14.60 6.37 5.86
C GLY A 78 -14.54 7.67 5.06
N ALA A 79 -13.47 8.46 5.16
CA ALA A 79 -13.33 9.71 4.42
C ALA A 79 -13.19 9.46 2.90
N ASP A 80 -13.70 10.38 2.08
CA ASP A 80 -13.49 10.38 0.64
C ASP A 80 -12.27 11.24 0.28
N LEU A 81 -11.12 10.60 0.11
CA LEU A 81 -9.84 11.16 -0.31
C LEU A 81 -9.59 10.91 -1.82
N SER A 82 -10.64 10.70 -2.61
CA SER A 82 -10.49 10.47 -4.06
C SER A 82 -9.73 11.62 -4.71
N ARG A 83 -8.70 11.29 -5.50
CA ARG A 83 -7.87 12.28 -6.22
C ARG A 83 -7.21 13.34 -5.33
N VAL A 84 -7.08 13.08 -4.03
CA VAL A 84 -6.36 13.98 -3.12
C VAL A 84 -4.90 14.12 -3.57
N ARG A 85 -4.33 15.29 -3.34
CA ARG A 85 -2.91 15.59 -3.61
C ARG A 85 -2.15 15.67 -2.30
N ALA A 86 -1.71 14.52 -1.81
CA ALA A 86 -0.91 14.38 -0.59
C ALA A 86 0.54 13.97 -0.88
N GLY A 87 0.85 13.56 -2.11
CA GLY A 87 2.16 13.10 -2.55
C GLY A 87 3.00 14.16 -3.26
N SER A 88 4.32 13.94 -3.29
CA SER A 88 5.28 14.78 -3.99
C SER A 88 6.51 13.99 -4.41
N GLU A 89 7.19 14.44 -5.47
CA GLU A 89 8.53 13.94 -5.80
C GLU A 89 9.60 14.38 -4.79
N ARG A 90 9.28 15.34 -3.93
CA ARG A 90 10.15 15.78 -2.83
C ARG A 90 9.53 15.27 -1.52
N PRO A 91 10.11 14.28 -0.83
CA PRO A 91 9.56 13.73 0.42
C PRO A 91 9.19 14.79 1.45
N ALA A 92 10.01 15.85 1.58
CA ALA A 92 9.77 16.95 2.52
C ALA A 92 8.51 17.80 2.25
N VAL A 93 7.82 17.56 1.13
CA VAL A 93 6.57 18.26 0.73
C VAL A 93 5.40 17.28 0.65
N ALA A 94 5.64 15.99 0.88
CA ALA A 94 4.56 15.03 0.97
C ALA A 94 3.86 15.16 2.34
N ALA A 95 2.61 14.72 2.40
CA ALA A 95 1.84 14.70 3.63
C ALA A 95 2.39 13.65 4.61
N VAL A 96 2.21 13.92 5.90
CA VAL A 96 2.58 13.00 6.97
C VAL A 96 1.31 12.48 7.63
N LEU A 97 1.06 11.18 7.52
CA LEU A 97 -0.13 10.46 8.02
C LEU A 97 0.28 9.33 8.98
N THR A 98 1.38 9.51 9.73
CA THR A 98 1.87 8.48 10.65
C THR A 98 0.79 8.16 11.69
N GLY A 99 0.45 6.88 11.83
CA GLY A 99 -0.57 6.42 12.78
C GLY A 99 -2.01 6.87 12.48
N ALA A 100 -2.28 7.47 11.32
CA ALA A 100 -3.64 7.88 10.96
C ALA A 100 -4.58 6.68 10.80
N ASP A 101 -5.85 6.87 11.12
CA ASP A 101 -6.91 5.90 10.84
C ASP A 101 -7.54 6.20 9.48
N LEU A 102 -7.25 5.38 8.48
CA LEU A 102 -7.75 5.46 7.11
C LEU A 102 -8.69 4.27 6.80
N ARG A 103 -9.23 3.60 7.82
CA ARG A 103 -10.11 2.45 7.62
C ARG A 103 -11.27 2.81 6.73
N GLN A 104 -11.54 1.98 5.73
CA GLN A 104 -12.64 2.17 4.77
C GLN A 104 -12.59 3.51 3.99
N ALA A 105 -11.49 4.25 4.05
CA ALA A 105 -11.33 5.48 3.29
C ALA A 105 -11.27 5.19 1.78
N THR A 106 -11.79 6.13 0.98
CA THR A 106 -11.72 6.05 -0.48
C THR A 106 -10.56 6.91 -0.96
N LEU A 107 -9.52 6.31 -1.53
CA LEU A 107 -8.30 6.94 -2.03
C LEU A 107 -8.13 6.72 -3.54
N VAL A 108 -9.24 6.60 -4.26
CA VAL A 108 -9.24 6.27 -5.69
C VAL A 108 -8.50 7.35 -6.47
N GLY A 109 -7.44 6.97 -7.18
CA GLY A 109 -6.63 7.89 -7.96
C GLY A 109 -5.92 8.97 -7.14
N ALA A 110 -5.77 8.78 -5.82
CA ALA A 110 -5.01 9.69 -4.97
C ALA A 110 -3.52 9.72 -5.38
N ASP A 111 -2.91 10.89 -5.27
CA ASP A 111 -1.45 11.04 -5.31
C ASP A 111 -0.91 11.00 -3.89
N LEU A 112 -0.24 9.91 -3.55
CA LEU A 112 0.37 9.62 -2.24
C LEU A 112 1.89 9.44 -2.35
N ARG A 113 2.50 9.82 -3.49
CA ARG A 113 3.93 9.63 -3.74
C ARG A 113 4.77 10.16 -2.59
N LYS A 114 5.63 9.29 -2.06
CA LYS A 114 6.57 9.60 -0.97
C LYS A 114 5.92 10.18 0.31
N ALA A 115 4.60 10.02 0.47
CA ALA A 115 3.93 10.32 1.73
C ALA A 115 4.41 9.37 2.83
N GLU A 116 4.37 9.85 4.07
CA GLU A 116 4.72 9.06 5.25
C GLU A 116 3.44 8.51 5.87
N ILE A 117 3.19 7.22 5.72
CA ILE A 117 1.96 6.54 6.15
C ILE A 117 2.35 5.39 7.08
N ARG A 118 3.32 5.61 7.98
CA ARG A 118 3.88 4.56 8.83
C ARG A 118 2.92 4.21 9.96
N GLY A 119 2.73 2.91 10.23
CA GLY A 119 1.85 2.43 11.29
C GLY A 119 0.38 2.85 11.17
N ALA A 120 -0.04 3.34 10.00
CA ALA A 120 -1.42 3.77 9.78
C ALA A 120 -2.35 2.56 9.61
N ASN A 121 -3.64 2.77 9.82
CA ASN A 121 -4.65 1.74 9.61
C ASN A 121 -5.42 2.00 8.31
N LEU A 122 -5.13 1.26 7.25
CA LEU A 122 -5.80 1.31 5.96
C LEU A 122 -6.72 0.09 5.74
N ASN A 123 -7.13 -0.61 6.80
CA ASN A 123 -7.95 -1.80 6.65
C ASN A 123 -9.22 -1.48 5.84
N GLN A 124 -9.47 -2.28 4.80
CA GLN A 124 -10.59 -2.11 3.85
C GLN A 124 -10.60 -0.80 3.05
N ALA A 125 -9.50 -0.04 3.01
CA ALA A 125 -9.42 1.17 2.19
C ALA A 125 -9.42 0.84 0.68
N ASN A 126 -9.96 1.76 -0.12
CA ASN A 126 -9.98 1.65 -1.57
C ASN A 126 -8.88 2.51 -2.20
N LEU A 127 -7.79 1.87 -2.62
CA LEU A 127 -6.59 2.47 -3.21
C LEU A 127 -6.54 2.29 -4.74
N ARG A 128 -7.67 1.97 -5.39
CA ARG A 128 -7.71 1.70 -6.83
C ARG A 128 -7.06 2.83 -7.63
N ALA A 129 -6.08 2.47 -8.46
CA ALA A 129 -5.31 3.39 -9.30
C ALA A 129 -4.61 4.55 -8.55
N ALA A 130 -4.39 4.43 -7.24
CA ALA A 130 -3.61 5.40 -6.47
C ALA A 130 -2.13 5.33 -6.84
N ASP A 131 -1.45 6.48 -6.81
CA ASP A 131 -0.01 6.61 -7.01
C ASP A 131 0.70 6.66 -5.66
N MET A 132 1.30 5.55 -5.24
CA MET A 132 1.99 5.38 -3.96
C MET A 132 3.49 5.12 -4.16
N ARG A 133 4.06 5.68 -5.23
CA ARG A 133 5.49 5.48 -5.53
C ARG A 133 6.35 6.08 -4.42
N GLY A 134 7.23 5.26 -3.85
CA GLY A 134 8.12 5.66 -2.77
C GLY A 134 7.44 5.98 -1.44
N THR A 135 6.15 5.70 -1.28
CA THR A 135 5.42 5.91 -0.01
C THR A 135 5.95 4.97 1.07
N ASP A 136 6.02 5.46 2.32
CA ASP A 136 6.42 4.64 3.46
C ASP A 136 5.19 4.13 4.23
N PHE A 137 4.90 2.83 4.07
CA PHE A 137 3.83 2.12 4.77
C PHE A 137 4.36 1.24 5.92
N SER A 138 5.63 1.36 6.32
CA SER A 138 6.23 0.41 7.26
C SER A 138 5.37 0.18 8.51
N GLY A 139 5.07 -1.09 8.82
CA GLY A 139 4.26 -1.47 9.99
C GLY A 139 2.77 -1.15 9.91
N SER A 140 2.25 -0.73 8.75
CA SER A 140 0.83 -0.37 8.59
C SER A 140 -0.07 -1.59 8.42
N ASP A 141 -1.36 -1.40 8.68
CA ASP A 141 -2.40 -2.40 8.43
C ASP A 141 -3.14 -2.09 7.13
N LEU A 142 -2.81 -2.82 6.07
CA LEU A 142 -3.46 -2.78 4.75
C LEU A 142 -4.28 -4.06 4.50
N ARG A 143 -4.76 -4.75 5.54
CA ARG A 143 -5.62 -5.93 5.34
C ARG A 143 -6.87 -5.56 4.54
N HIS A 144 -7.25 -6.43 3.61
CA HIS A 144 -8.45 -6.27 2.77
C HIS A 144 -8.50 -4.96 1.94
N VAL A 145 -7.36 -4.28 1.72
CA VAL A 145 -7.36 -3.13 0.81
C VAL A 145 -7.73 -3.56 -0.61
N VAL A 146 -8.42 -2.67 -1.32
CA VAL A 146 -8.72 -2.83 -2.73
C VAL A 146 -7.84 -1.87 -3.50
N ALA A 147 -6.73 -2.35 -4.04
CA ALA A 147 -5.73 -1.52 -4.71
C ALA A 147 -5.47 -1.90 -6.17
N PRO A 148 -6.43 -2.41 -6.97
CA PRO A 148 -6.10 -2.83 -8.32
C PRO A 148 -5.57 -1.66 -9.15
N ARG A 149 -4.55 -1.94 -9.98
CA ARG A 149 -3.85 -0.97 -10.82
C ARG A 149 -3.14 0.16 -10.06
N ALA A 150 -2.89 -0.01 -8.77
CA ALA A 150 -2.14 0.96 -7.99
C ALA A 150 -0.62 0.85 -8.20
N LEU A 151 0.09 1.96 -7.96
CA LEU A 151 1.54 2.04 -8.16
C LEU A 151 2.27 2.04 -6.82
N PHE A 152 2.92 0.94 -6.47
CA PHE A 152 3.76 0.76 -5.28
C PHE A 152 5.26 0.77 -5.61
N ILE A 153 5.66 1.32 -6.76
CA ILE A 153 7.06 1.29 -7.20
C ILE A 153 7.94 1.96 -6.15
N LYS A 154 8.96 1.25 -5.66
CA LYS A 154 9.87 1.70 -4.57
C LYS A 154 9.19 2.00 -3.23
N ALA A 155 7.93 1.60 -3.03
CA ALA A 155 7.26 1.78 -1.74
C ALA A 155 7.93 0.94 -0.65
N ASN A 156 7.96 1.46 0.56
CA ASN A 156 8.43 0.74 1.74
C ASN A 156 7.24 0.06 2.43
N LEU A 157 7.10 -1.25 2.22
CA LEU A 157 6.03 -2.11 2.75
C LEU A 157 6.58 -3.09 3.81
N ARG A 158 7.70 -2.76 4.45
CA ARG A 158 8.31 -3.62 5.48
C ARG A 158 7.33 -3.88 6.61
N GLU A 159 7.20 -5.13 7.01
CA GLU A 159 6.38 -5.55 8.15
C GLU A 159 4.91 -5.06 8.04
N THR A 160 4.47 -4.74 6.82
CA THR A 160 3.12 -4.27 6.53
C THR A 160 2.19 -5.48 6.44
N ASN A 161 0.98 -5.35 6.99
CA ASN A 161 -0.03 -6.38 6.89
C ASN A 161 -0.90 -6.16 5.64
N LEU A 162 -0.73 -6.97 4.62
CA LEU A 162 -1.47 -7.00 3.35
C LEU A 162 -2.35 -8.26 3.27
N GLY A 163 -2.70 -8.88 4.39
CA GLY A 163 -3.53 -10.07 4.44
C GLY A 163 -4.84 -9.89 3.67
N SER A 164 -5.11 -10.80 2.73
CA SER A 164 -6.28 -10.77 1.85
C SER A 164 -6.45 -9.46 1.05
N ALA A 165 -5.38 -8.72 0.78
CA ALA A 165 -5.41 -7.53 -0.07
C ALA A 165 -5.65 -7.90 -1.54
N ASP A 166 -6.43 -7.08 -2.24
CA ASP A 166 -6.56 -7.13 -3.71
C ASP A 166 -5.53 -6.18 -4.34
N LEU A 167 -4.44 -6.76 -4.85
CA LEU A 167 -3.31 -6.09 -5.48
C LEU A 167 -3.24 -6.42 -6.98
N ARG A 168 -4.37 -6.77 -7.60
CA ARG A 168 -4.39 -7.17 -9.00
C ARG A 168 -3.93 -6.06 -9.93
N ASP A 169 -3.14 -6.42 -10.93
CA ASP A 169 -2.57 -5.49 -11.91
C ASP A 169 -1.75 -4.33 -11.28
N CYS A 170 -1.25 -4.49 -10.05
CA CYS A 170 -0.39 -3.50 -9.39
C CYS A 170 1.04 -3.50 -9.96
N HIS A 171 1.73 -2.38 -9.75
CA HIS A 171 3.16 -2.27 -10.02
C HIS A 171 3.94 -2.14 -8.71
N LEU A 172 4.67 -3.18 -8.33
CA LEU A 172 5.50 -3.28 -7.12
C LEU A 172 7.00 -3.29 -7.42
N ASN A 173 7.44 -2.82 -8.59
CA ASN A 173 8.86 -2.82 -8.95
C ASN A 173 9.70 -2.12 -7.88
N ASP A 174 10.82 -2.73 -7.49
CA ASP A 174 11.72 -2.25 -6.43
C ASP A 174 11.06 -2.02 -5.05
N ALA A 175 9.84 -2.52 -4.82
CA ALA A 175 9.17 -2.35 -3.53
C ALA A 175 9.86 -3.19 -2.44
N ASN A 176 9.85 -2.68 -1.21
CA ASN A 176 10.46 -3.35 -0.05
C ASN A 176 9.38 -4.02 0.80
N LEU A 177 9.15 -5.31 0.61
CA LEU A 177 8.16 -6.13 1.32
C LEU A 177 8.80 -7.05 2.37
N VAL A 178 9.98 -6.71 2.89
CA VAL A 178 10.67 -7.56 3.87
C VAL A 178 9.77 -7.79 5.07
N LYS A 179 9.54 -9.07 5.39
CA LYS A 179 8.65 -9.52 6.48
C LYS A 179 7.21 -9.01 6.38
N ALA A 180 6.75 -8.58 5.20
CA ALA A 180 5.35 -8.23 5.01
C ALA A 180 4.46 -9.49 5.11
N HIS A 181 3.23 -9.32 5.58
CA HIS A 181 2.25 -10.40 5.64
C HIS A 181 1.30 -10.29 4.44
N LEU A 182 1.36 -11.22 3.50
CA LEU A 182 0.53 -11.26 2.30
C LEU A 182 -0.31 -12.55 2.22
N HIS A 183 -0.65 -13.16 3.36
CA HIS A 183 -1.46 -14.38 3.35
C HIS A 183 -2.79 -14.12 2.62
N ASP A 184 -3.17 -15.04 1.73
CA ASP A 184 -4.38 -14.96 0.91
C ASP A 184 -4.50 -13.69 0.02
N ALA A 185 -3.43 -12.92 -0.17
CA ALA A 185 -3.44 -11.74 -1.03
C ALA A 185 -3.53 -12.14 -2.52
N ASP A 186 -4.17 -11.28 -3.32
CA ASP A 186 -4.32 -11.49 -4.76
C ASP A 186 -3.41 -10.54 -5.53
N LEU A 187 -2.33 -11.08 -6.11
CA LEU A 187 -1.38 -10.40 -6.99
C LEU A 187 -1.50 -10.89 -8.43
N THR A 188 -2.66 -11.41 -8.84
CA THR A 188 -2.89 -11.88 -10.21
C THR A 188 -3.12 -10.71 -11.18
N SER A 189 -3.01 -10.96 -12.48
CA SER A 189 -3.55 -10.02 -13.46
C SER A 189 -4.99 -10.38 -13.82
N ALA A 190 -5.85 -9.38 -14.00
CA ALA A 190 -7.18 -9.59 -14.55
C ALA A 190 -7.18 -9.69 -16.09
N GLU A 191 -6.09 -9.27 -16.74
CA GLU A 191 -5.94 -9.29 -18.19
C GLU A 191 -5.39 -10.67 -18.64
N PRO A 192 -5.93 -11.31 -19.70
CA PRO A 192 -5.56 -12.67 -20.11
C PRO A 192 -4.07 -12.93 -20.35
N ASP A 193 -3.35 -11.90 -20.83
CA ASP A 193 -1.90 -11.91 -21.09
C ASP A 193 -1.16 -10.87 -20.23
N GLY A 194 -1.85 -10.31 -19.23
CA GLY A 194 -1.30 -9.28 -18.35
C GLY A 194 -0.47 -9.86 -17.22
N PHE A 195 0.34 -8.98 -16.64
CA PHE A 195 1.14 -9.30 -15.46
C PHE A 195 0.93 -8.22 -14.40
N THR A 196 0.70 -8.65 -13.16
CA THR A 196 1.16 -7.85 -12.02
C THR A 196 2.68 -7.88 -12.03
N VAL A 197 3.31 -6.73 -11.80
CA VAL A 197 4.77 -6.61 -11.96
C VAL A 197 5.43 -6.24 -10.64
N ALA A 198 6.30 -7.11 -10.15
CA ALA A 198 7.06 -6.99 -8.91
C ALA A 198 8.55 -7.29 -9.15
N ASN A 199 9.10 -6.85 -10.29
CA ASN A 199 10.50 -7.07 -10.60
C ASN A 199 11.38 -6.31 -9.59
N LEU A 200 12.50 -6.91 -9.20
CA LEU A 200 13.44 -6.37 -8.20
C LEU A 200 12.83 -6.14 -6.80
N ALA A 201 11.58 -6.55 -6.57
CA ALA A 201 10.94 -6.39 -5.27
C ALA A 201 11.60 -7.30 -4.23
N ASN A 202 11.63 -6.82 -2.98
CA ASN A 202 12.25 -7.54 -1.88
C ASN A 202 11.19 -8.15 -0.94
N PHE A 203 10.93 -9.44 -1.12
CA PHE A 203 10.03 -10.26 -0.29
C PHE A 203 10.79 -11.10 0.77
N GLU A 204 12.00 -10.69 1.18
CA GLU A 204 12.77 -11.48 2.13
C GLU A 204 12.02 -11.67 3.46
N GLY A 205 11.85 -12.93 3.86
CA GLY A 205 11.11 -13.31 5.06
C GLY A 205 9.62 -12.95 5.03
N ALA A 206 9.06 -12.57 3.88
CA ALA A 206 7.64 -12.26 3.77
C ALA A 206 6.78 -13.53 3.89
N GLU A 207 5.55 -13.36 4.38
CA GLU A 207 4.59 -14.45 4.59
C GLU A 207 3.50 -14.41 3.51
N LEU A 208 3.62 -15.23 2.46
CA LEU A 208 2.69 -15.23 1.32
C LEU A 208 1.79 -16.48 1.28
N ARG A 209 1.50 -17.11 2.43
CA ARG A 209 0.72 -18.36 2.46
C ARG A 209 -0.58 -18.23 1.67
N ASN A 210 -0.82 -19.16 0.74
CA ASN A 210 -2.00 -19.20 -0.15
C ASN A 210 -2.21 -17.95 -1.03
N ALA A 211 -1.21 -17.07 -1.15
CA ALA A 211 -1.34 -15.91 -2.01
C ALA A 211 -1.44 -16.34 -3.49
N ARG A 212 -2.19 -15.57 -4.28
CA ARG A 212 -2.41 -15.84 -5.70
C ARG A 212 -1.46 -14.98 -6.52
N LEU A 213 -0.46 -15.61 -7.13
CA LEU A 213 0.61 -14.97 -7.91
C LEU A 213 0.66 -15.52 -9.35
N SER A 214 -0.47 -16.04 -9.86
CA SER A 214 -0.55 -16.51 -11.24
C SER A 214 -0.36 -15.35 -12.20
N ASN A 215 0.47 -15.54 -13.24
CA ASN A 215 0.88 -14.48 -14.15
C ASN A 215 1.55 -13.29 -13.42
N LEU A 216 2.33 -13.54 -12.37
CA LEU A 216 3.18 -12.51 -11.77
C LEU A 216 4.52 -12.41 -12.53
N SER A 217 4.96 -11.21 -12.88
CA SER A 217 6.36 -10.96 -13.24
C SER A 217 7.12 -10.53 -12.00
N ALA A 218 8.03 -11.37 -11.51
CA ALA A 218 8.88 -11.09 -10.36
C ALA A 218 10.35 -11.40 -10.70
N GLN A 219 10.82 -10.85 -11.81
CA GLN A 219 12.20 -11.00 -12.26
C GLN A 219 13.15 -10.34 -11.27
N ASP A 220 14.23 -11.04 -10.94
CA ASP A 220 15.25 -10.63 -9.97
C ASP A 220 14.70 -10.28 -8.58
N ALA A 221 13.47 -10.72 -8.26
CA ALA A 221 12.86 -10.49 -6.96
C ALA A 221 13.51 -11.38 -5.89
N ASN A 222 13.61 -10.84 -4.67
CA ASN A 222 14.22 -11.52 -3.53
C ASN A 222 13.15 -12.17 -2.64
N PHE A 223 12.99 -13.49 -2.74
CA PHE A 223 12.11 -14.30 -1.88
C PHE A 223 12.89 -15.10 -0.83
N ARG A 224 14.10 -14.66 -0.45
CA ARG A 224 14.92 -15.36 0.56
C ARG A 224 14.12 -15.59 1.84
N ASN A 225 14.14 -16.83 2.35
CA ASN A 225 13.45 -17.22 3.58
C ASN A 225 11.94 -16.88 3.62
N ALA A 226 11.31 -16.60 2.48
CA ALA A 226 9.89 -16.31 2.42
C ALA A 226 9.08 -17.58 2.69
N ASP A 227 7.91 -17.42 3.32
CA ASP A 227 6.92 -18.48 3.40
C ASP A 227 6.00 -18.39 2.19
N LEU A 228 6.19 -19.29 1.24
CA LEU A 228 5.46 -19.41 -0.02
C LEU A 228 4.52 -20.62 -0.01
N THR A 229 4.15 -21.13 1.18
CA THR A 229 3.31 -22.33 1.28
C THR A 229 1.98 -22.12 0.55
N GLY A 230 1.61 -23.04 -0.35
CA GLY A 230 0.36 -23.00 -1.09
C GLY A 230 0.23 -21.83 -2.07
N VAL A 231 1.30 -21.09 -2.37
CA VAL A 231 1.28 -19.99 -3.34
C VAL A 231 1.01 -20.53 -4.74
N ASP A 232 0.11 -19.88 -5.48
CA ASP A 232 -0.07 -20.15 -6.90
C ASP A 232 0.87 -19.29 -7.74
N PHE A 233 1.97 -19.86 -8.23
CA PHE A 233 2.89 -19.22 -9.18
C PHE A 233 2.59 -19.62 -10.65
N SER A 234 1.40 -20.13 -10.97
CA SER A 234 1.11 -20.60 -12.33
C SER A 234 1.42 -19.53 -13.37
N ASN A 235 2.27 -19.87 -14.35
CA ASN A 235 2.75 -19.00 -15.42
C ASN A 235 3.48 -17.73 -14.94
N ALA A 236 3.96 -17.68 -13.70
CA ALA A 236 4.78 -16.58 -13.22
C ALA A 236 6.15 -16.54 -13.92
N VAL A 237 6.64 -15.33 -14.16
CA VAL A 237 7.97 -15.07 -14.72
C VAL A 237 8.93 -14.75 -13.56
N LEU A 238 9.73 -15.74 -13.19
CA LEU A 238 10.67 -15.66 -12.05
C LEU A 238 12.14 -15.60 -12.50
N GLY A 239 12.43 -15.08 -13.70
CA GLY A 239 13.80 -14.96 -14.22
C GLY A 239 14.73 -14.29 -13.20
N GLY A 240 15.83 -14.95 -12.81
CA GLY A 240 16.77 -14.45 -11.80
C GLY A 240 16.26 -14.35 -10.35
N ALA A 241 15.00 -14.69 -10.07
CA ALA A 241 14.45 -14.61 -8.72
C ALA A 241 15.19 -15.50 -7.71
N ILE A 242 15.22 -15.06 -6.45
CA ILE A 242 16.00 -15.68 -5.40
C ILE A 242 15.10 -16.29 -4.34
N LEU A 243 14.93 -17.61 -4.37
CA LEU A 243 14.09 -18.38 -3.45
C LEU A 243 14.92 -19.13 -2.39
N ARG A 244 16.19 -18.75 -2.17
CA ARG A 244 17.07 -19.43 -1.21
C ARG A 244 16.42 -19.50 0.19
N GLY A 245 16.33 -20.69 0.76
CA GLY A 245 15.73 -20.95 2.07
C GLY A 245 14.21 -20.73 2.14
N ALA A 246 13.54 -20.47 1.02
CA ALA A 246 12.10 -20.28 1.00
C ALA A 246 11.36 -21.60 1.27
N ASN A 247 10.22 -21.49 1.96
CA ASN A 247 9.29 -22.61 2.12
C ASN A 247 8.28 -22.59 0.97
N VAL A 248 8.42 -23.49 0.01
CA VAL A 248 7.58 -23.65 -1.19
C VAL A 248 6.68 -24.89 -1.13
N ALA A 249 6.37 -25.38 0.07
CA ALA A 249 5.48 -26.52 0.22
C ALA A 249 4.10 -26.23 -0.40
N ASP A 250 3.58 -27.16 -1.20
CA ASP A 250 2.31 -27.06 -1.90
C ASP A 250 2.19 -25.85 -2.88
N ALA A 251 3.27 -25.10 -3.11
CA ALA A 251 3.28 -24.01 -4.06
C ALA A 251 3.25 -24.55 -5.50
N ASN A 252 2.41 -23.97 -6.35
CA ASN A 252 2.22 -24.42 -7.73
C ASN A 252 3.10 -23.66 -8.71
N PHE A 253 4.04 -24.36 -9.36
CA PHE A 253 4.98 -23.81 -10.34
C PHE A 253 4.64 -24.21 -11.79
N GLN A 254 3.37 -24.52 -12.10
CA GLN A 254 2.96 -24.84 -13.45
C GLN A 254 3.37 -23.73 -14.43
N GLY A 255 4.08 -24.06 -15.50
CA GLY A 255 4.49 -23.08 -16.52
C GLY A 255 5.65 -22.17 -16.11
N VAL A 256 6.26 -22.35 -14.94
CA VAL A 256 7.39 -21.51 -14.47
C VAL A 256 8.73 -22.07 -14.96
N GLU A 257 9.55 -21.21 -15.55
CA GLU A 257 10.94 -21.54 -15.88
C GLU A 257 11.86 -21.38 -14.67
N LEU A 258 12.47 -22.48 -14.23
CA LEU A 258 13.29 -22.56 -13.02
C LEU A 258 14.81 -22.55 -13.30
N ALA A 259 15.23 -22.42 -14.56
CA ALA A 259 16.64 -22.51 -14.95
C ALA A 259 17.52 -21.43 -14.31
N SER A 260 17.02 -20.20 -14.22
CA SER A 260 17.70 -19.04 -13.61
C SER A 260 17.36 -18.79 -12.14
N VAL A 261 16.34 -19.46 -11.59
CA VAL A 261 15.89 -19.22 -10.20
C VAL A 261 16.90 -19.81 -9.20
N THR A 262 17.29 -19.03 -8.21
CA THR A 262 18.20 -19.47 -7.13
C THR A 262 17.38 -20.20 -6.07
N MET A 263 17.71 -21.46 -5.74
CA MET A 263 16.83 -22.37 -4.99
C MET A 263 17.51 -23.11 -3.82
N GLU A 264 18.74 -22.74 -3.44
CA GLU A 264 19.47 -23.45 -2.38
C GLU A 264 18.68 -23.45 -1.08
N PHE A 265 18.63 -24.58 -0.39
CA PHE A 265 17.92 -24.75 0.87
C PHE A 265 16.39 -24.53 0.81
N ALA A 266 15.80 -24.35 -0.38
CA ALA A 266 14.36 -24.30 -0.56
C ALA A 266 13.79 -25.72 -0.72
N ASN A 267 12.62 -25.98 -0.14
CA ASN A 267 12.04 -27.32 -0.08
C ASN A 267 11.23 -27.72 -1.34
N PHE A 268 11.80 -27.55 -2.54
CA PHE A 268 11.14 -27.84 -3.83
C PHE A 268 10.66 -29.29 -4.02
N SER A 269 11.10 -30.24 -3.20
CA SER A 269 10.53 -31.59 -3.16
C SER A 269 9.07 -31.63 -2.70
N LYS A 270 8.59 -30.56 -2.05
CA LYS A 270 7.21 -30.37 -1.61
C LYS A 270 6.40 -29.45 -2.53
N ALA A 271 7.00 -28.92 -3.59
CA ALA A 271 6.32 -28.04 -4.53
C ALA A 271 5.50 -28.85 -5.55
N LEU A 272 4.43 -28.24 -6.07
CA LEU A 272 3.57 -28.81 -7.11
C LEU A 272 4.02 -28.32 -8.49
N ASN A 273 3.96 -29.22 -9.49
CA ASN A 273 4.24 -28.91 -10.90
C ASN A 273 5.61 -28.27 -11.20
N ALA A 274 6.56 -28.33 -10.25
CA ALA A 274 7.89 -27.75 -10.40
C ALA A 274 8.79 -28.62 -11.28
N ARG A 275 9.15 -28.11 -12.47
CA ARG A 275 10.12 -28.77 -13.36
C ARG A 275 11.55 -28.34 -13.00
N VAL A 276 12.08 -28.90 -11.91
CA VAL A 276 13.43 -28.59 -11.43
C VAL A 276 14.48 -29.14 -12.41
N PRO A 277 15.40 -28.30 -12.94
CA PRO A 277 16.46 -28.75 -13.84
C PRO A 277 17.34 -29.83 -13.20
N SER A 278 17.80 -30.82 -14.00
CA SER A 278 18.56 -31.98 -13.51
C SER A 278 19.82 -31.59 -12.72
N TYR A 279 20.52 -30.54 -13.16
CA TYR A 279 21.72 -30.02 -12.51
C TYR A 279 21.46 -29.30 -11.18
N LYS A 280 20.20 -29.01 -10.83
CA LYS A 280 19.79 -28.38 -9.56
C LYS A 280 19.25 -29.38 -8.52
N LYS A 281 19.04 -30.64 -8.89
CA LYS A 281 18.42 -31.66 -8.00
C LYS A 281 19.21 -31.95 -6.71
N ASN A 282 20.50 -31.61 -6.69
CA ASN A 282 21.39 -31.82 -5.53
C ASN A 282 21.57 -30.58 -4.66
N LEU A 283 20.91 -29.45 -5.00
CA LEU A 283 20.86 -28.27 -4.14
C LEU A 283 19.92 -28.58 -2.96
N ARG A 284 20.42 -29.37 -2.01
CA ARG A 284 19.76 -29.62 -0.73
C ARG A 284 19.98 -28.45 0.22
#